data_AF-A0A1U7LKJ0-F1
#
_entry.id   AF-A0A1U7LKJ0-F1
#
_cell.length_a   1.000
_cell.length_b   1.000
_cell.length_c   1.000
_cell.angle_alpha   90.00
_cell.angle_beta   90.00
_cell.angle_gamma   90.00
#
_symmetry.space_group_name_H-M   'P 1'
#
loop_
_entity.id
_entity.type
_entity.pdbx_description
1 polymer ?
#
loop_
_entity_poly.entity_id
_entity_poly.type
_entity_poly.pdbx_seq_one_letter_code
_entity_poly.pdbx_strand_id
1 'polypeptide(L)'
;MAPAACSDLQSHAESHLESQPESHPESHLESQPESQFQSQSQFQSHPQGFAQGFAQLTHTRKPPSPPLTAACSPAEPAPASDLLARYALHSLARQASRVDPQGLRKKLRKSYKGHIADLPGRNDIPRDAFLRDLLARPDALFDSVSLDPGLVNIANFTFIAGPVPGFDSSLLGLDDHDHDPQNDRESSASPARDGAPRKKKKACPPPFLL
;
A
#
# COMPACT_ATOMS: atom_id res chain seq x y z
N MET A 1 -23.54 10.14 -59.68
CA MET A 1 -23.52 11.59 -59.97
C MET A 1 -23.57 12.29 -58.60
N ALA A 2 -22.58 13.02 -58.08
CA ALA A 2 -21.26 13.48 -58.52
C ALA A 2 -20.34 13.62 -57.27
N PRO A 3 -18.99 13.61 -57.43
CA PRO A 3 -18.00 13.75 -56.35
C PRO A 3 -17.37 15.15 -56.30
N ALA A 4 -16.93 15.62 -55.12
CA ALA A 4 -16.01 16.77 -54.93
C ALA A 4 -15.75 16.95 -53.41
N ALA A 5 -14.59 17.34 -52.89
CA ALA A 5 -13.26 17.57 -53.45
C ALA A 5 -12.28 17.51 -52.26
N CYS A 6 -11.10 16.92 -52.47
CA CYS A 6 -9.94 17.11 -51.61
C CYS A 6 -9.40 18.53 -51.80
N SER A 7 -8.91 19.15 -50.73
CA SER A 7 -8.08 20.35 -50.82
C SER A 7 -6.83 20.12 -49.98
N ASP A 8 -5.79 19.76 -50.69
CA ASP A 8 -4.39 19.95 -50.33
C ASP A 8 -4.13 21.43 -50.03
N LEU A 9 -3.51 21.73 -48.90
CA LEU A 9 -2.67 22.91 -48.77
C LEU A 9 -1.35 22.53 -48.13
N GLN A 10 -0.34 22.61 -48.99
CA GLN A 10 1.08 22.44 -48.75
C GLN A 10 1.62 23.57 -47.87
N SER A 11 2.57 23.18 -47.02
CA SER A 11 3.83 23.85 -46.66
C SER A 11 3.82 25.35 -46.36
N HIS A 12 4.48 25.76 -45.27
CA HIS A 12 5.66 26.64 -45.37
C HIS A 12 6.49 26.69 -44.07
N ALA A 13 7.81 26.73 -44.27
CA ALA A 13 8.90 27.32 -43.49
C ALA A 13 9.11 26.81 -42.06
N GLU A 14 10.14 25.99 -41.79
CA GLU A 14 11.57 26.38 -41.72
C GLU A 14 11.81 27.71 -40.99
N SER A 15 12.05 27.63 -39.68
CA SER A 15 12.95 28.58 -39.01
C SER A 15 13.89 27.83 -38.08
N HIS A 16 15.10 27.72 -38.61
CA HIS A 16 16.36 27.31 -38.03
C HIS A 16 16.87 28.36 -37.03
N LEU A 17 17.12 27.93 -35.78
CA LEU A 17 17.93 28.60 -34.75
C LEU A 17 18.47 27.45 -33.89
N GLU A 18 19.62 26.83 -34.20
CA GLU A 18 20.99 27.32 -34.03
C GLU A 18 21.30 27.80 -32.60
N SER A 19 21.86 26.85 -31.83
CA SER A 19 22.90 27.00 -30.79
C SER A 19 22.57 27.79 -29.52
N GLN A 20 22.59 27.11 -28.36
CA GLN A 20 23.65 27.24 -27.34
C GLN A 20 23.67 26.01 -26.40
N PRO A 21 24.85 25.48 -26.03
CA PRO A 21 25.01 24.49 -24.98
C PRO A 21 25.27 25.20 -23.63
N GLU A 22 24.25 25.31 -22.77
CA GLU A 22 24.48 25.76 -21.40
C GLU A 22 24.84 24.57 -20.50
N SER A 23 26.07 24.64 -20.05
CA SER A 23 26.77 23.81 -19.08
C SER A 23 25.94 23.50 -17.83
N HIS A 24 25.78 22.20 -17.57
CA HIS A 24 25.46 21.63 -16.27
C HIS A 24 26.49 22.08 -15.21
N PRO A 25 26.06 22.62 -14.06
CA PRO A 25 26.82 22.44 -12.83
C PRO A 25 26.43 21.08 -12.22
N GLU A 26 27.36 20.12 -12.29
CA GLU A 26 27.38 18.98 -11.38
C GLU A 26 27.46 19.51 -9.94
N SER A 27 26.31 19.66 -9.29
CA SER A 27 26.25 19.79 -7.84
C SER A 27 26.32 18.39 -7.23
N HIS A 28 27.56 17.98 -7.01
CA HIS A 28 27.96 16.86 -6.17
C HIS A 28 27.47 17.10 -4.72
N LEU A 29 26.19 16.79 -4.43
CA LEU A 29 25.65 16.67 -3.07
C LEU A 29 25.90 15.23 -2.60
N GLU A 30 27.08 14.98 -2.05
CA GLU A 30 27.30 14.98 -0.60
C GLU A 30 26.39 13.97 0.11
N SER A 31 26.92 12.74 0.09
CA SER A 31 26.70 11.62 0.99
C SER A 31 25.96 11.95 2.29
N GLN A 32 24.64 11.72 2.33
CA GLN A 32 23.98 11.49 3.61
C GLN A 32 24.33 10.11 4.14
N PRO A 33 24.72 9.98 5.42
CA PRO A 33 24.95 8.67 6.01
C PRO A 33 23.63 7.93 6.14
N GLU A 34 23.56 6.74 5.53
CA GLU A 34 22.55 5.73 5.82
C GLU A 34 22.47 5.54 7.34
N SER A 35 21.41 6.07 7.96
CA SER A 35 21.01 5.65 9.29
C SER A 35 20.49 4.23 9.16
N GLN A 36 21.41 3.26 9.28
CA GLN A 36 21.08 1.88 9.58
C GLN A 36 20.33 1.84 10.90
N PHE A 37 19.02 1.98 10.84
CA PHE A 37 18.13 1.66 11.94
C PHE A 37 18.05 0.12 12.01
N GLN A 38 19.15 -0.51 12.49
CA GLN A 38 19.14 -1.88 12.96
C GLN A 38 18.23 -1.92 14.20
N SER A 39 16.94 -2.09 13.96
CA SER A 39 16.01 -2.57 14.99
C SER A 39 16.37 -4.01 15.31
N GLN A 40 17.41 -4.20 16.14
CA GLN A 40 17.63 -5.44 16.86
C GLN A 40 16.48 -5.57 17.87
N SER A 41 15.33 -6.09 17.43
CA SER A 41 14.33 -6.63 18.34
C SER A 41 14.86 -7.95 18.89
N GLN A 42 15.77 -7.84 19.86
CA GLN A 42 16.11 -8.95 20.74
C GLN A 42 14.88 -9.25 21.59
N PHE A 43 13.97 -10.09 21.09
CA PHE A 43 13.04 -10.81 21.95
C PHE A 43 13.84 -11.89 22.68
N GLN A 44 14.51 -11.49 23.77
CA GLN A 44 14.98 -12.42 24.79
C GLN A 44 13.73 -13.06 25.42
N SER A 45 13.35 -14.24 24.91
CA SER A 45 12.42 -15.12 25.60
C SER A 45 13.14 -15.71 26.80
N HIS A 46 12.94 -15.13 27.98
CA HIS A 46 13.26 -15.78 29.25
C HIS A 46 12.22 -16.89 29.53
N PRO A 47 12.61 -18.18 29.58
CA PRO A 47 11.79 -19.19 30.23
C PRO A 47 12.02 -19.07 31.75
N GLN A 48 11.27 -18.20 32.41
CA GLN A 48 11.29 -18.13 33.87
C GLN A 48 10.52 -19.34 34.42
N GLY A 49 11.28 -20.31 34.92
CA GLY A 49 10.78 -21.56 35.48
C GLY A 49 9.86 -21.33 36.68
N PHE A 50 8.61 -21.77 36.56
CA PHE A 50 7.73 -22.02 37.68
C PHE A 50 7.81 -23.51 38.05
N ALA A 51 8.83 -23.84 38.85
CA ALA A 51 8.86 -25.08 39.60
C ALA A 51 8.81 -24.69 41.08
N GLN A 52 7.64 -24.81 41.72
CA GLN A 52 7.55 -25.00 43.18
C GLN A 52 6.12 -25.32 43.64
N GLY A 53 5.99 -26.43 44.36
CA GLY A 53 5.17 -26.49 45.57
C GLY A 53 3.75 -27.06 45.47
N PHE A 54 3.60 -28.35 45.16
CA PHE A 54 2.35 -29.06 45.50
C PHE A 54 2.49 -29.67 46.90
N ALA A 55 1.96 -28.97 47.90
CA ALA A 55 1.73 -29.51 49.23
C ALA A 55 0.59 -30.54 49.19
N GLN A 56 0.81 -31.68 49.83
CA GLN A 56 -0.11 -32.80 49.88
C GLN A 56 -1.24 -32.52 50.88
N LEU A 57 -2.46 -32.28 50.37
CA LEU A 57 -3.70 -32.22 51.15
C LEU A 57 -4.49 -33.52 50.92
N THR A 58 -4.36 -34.48 51.82
CA THR A 58 -5.11 -35.75 51.82
C THR A 58 -6.49 -35.53 52.45
N HIS A 59 -7.48 -35.15 51.63
CA HIS A 59 -8.89 -35.15 52.03
C HIS A 59 -9.57 -36.46 51.63
N THR A 60 -10.24 -37.08 52.59
CA THR A 60 -11.08 -38.28 52.45
C THR A 60 -12.22 -38.01 51.47
N ARG A 61 -12.02 -38.41 50.20
CA ARG A 61 -13.01 -38.23 49.13
C ARG A 61 -14.09 -39.31 49.19
N LYS A 62 -15.32 -38.84 49.36
CA LYS A 62 -16.58 -39.46 48.93
C LYS A 62 -16.39 -40.16 47.57
N PRO A 63 -16.96 -41.36 47.35
CA PRO A 63 -16.78 -42.11 46.12
C PRO A 63 -17.13 -41.24 44.90
N PRO A 64 -16.30 -41.27 43.83
CA PRO A 64 -16.52 -40.45 42.65
C PRO A 64 -17.82 -40.88 41.99
N SER A 65 -18.77 -39.95 41.89
CA SER A 65 -19.86 -40.08 40.94
C SER A 65 -19.28 -40.35 39.55
N PRO A 66 -19.89 -41.24 38.73
CA PRO A 66 -19.42 -41.49 37.37
C PRO A 66 -19.28 -40.15 36.65
N PRO A 67 -18.20 -39.93 35.87
CA PRO A 67 -18.00 -38.68 35.16
C PRO A 67 -19.24 -38.49 34.29
N LEU A 68 -19.96 -37.40 34.54
CA LEU A 68 -20.94 -36.89 33.61
C LEU A 68 -20.15 -36.62 32.33
N THR A 69 -20.19 -37.56 31.39
CA THR A 69 -19.71 -37.35 30.03
C THR A 69 -20.64 -36.30 29.44
N ALA A 70 -20.33 -35.03 29.73
CA ALA A 70 -20.97 -33.90 29.11
C ALA A 70 -20.77 -34.10 27.62
N ALA A 71 -21.84 -34.50 26.93
CA ALA A 71 -21.85 -34.70 25.51
C ALA A 71 -21.45 -33.35 24.88
N CYS A 72 -20.19 -33.25 24.47
CA CYS A 72 -19.69 -32.07 23.79
C CYS A 72 -20.39 -32.05 22.43
N SER A 73 -21.32 -31.12 22.24
CA SER A 73 -21.89 -30.90 20.91
C SER A 73 -20.77 -30.49 19.97
N PRO A 74 -20.79 -30.95 18.71
CA PRO A 74 -19.81 -30.53 17.73
C PRO A 74 -19.90 -29.02 17.53
N ALA A 75 -18.75 -28.35 17.41
CA ALA A 75 -18.71 -26.93 17.13
C ALA A 75 -19.33 -26.63 15.76
N GLU A 76 -20.28 -25.70 15.72
CA GLU A 76 -20.88 -25.22 14.47
C GLU A 76 -20.39 -23.80 14.17
N PRO A 77 -19.84 -23.52 12.97
CA PRO A 77 -19.68 -24.43 11.84
C PRO A 77 -18.53 -25.43 12.02
N ALA A 78 -18.72 -26.66 11.50
CA ALA A 78 -17.66 -27.65 11.47
C ALA A 78 -16.48 -27.14 10.61
N PRO A 79 -15.22 -27.23 11.06
CA PRO A 79 -14.06 -26.72 10.32
C PRO A 79 -13.80 -27.46 9.01
N ALA A 80 -14.35 -28.67 8.86
CA ALA A 80 -14.30 -29.45 7.63
C ALA A 80 -15.33 -29.01 6.58
N SER A 81 -16.30 -28.16 6.94
CA SER A 81 -17.29 -27.64 5.98
C SER A 81 -16.70 -26.51 5.13
N ASP A 82 -17.18 -26.37 3.89
CA ASP A 82 -16.78 -25.26 3.02
C ASP A 82 -17.39 -23.94 3.53
N LEU A 83 -16.60 -23.23 4.34
CA LEU A 83 -16.99 -21.95 4.91
C LEU A 83 -17.11 -20.85 3.84
N LEU A 84 -16.39 -20.96 2.72
CA LEU A 84 -16.49 -19.96 1.64
C LEU A 84 -17.85 -20.04 0.97
N ALA A 85 -18.36 -21.23 0.72
CA ALA A 85 -19.69 -21.44 0.19
C ALA A 85 -20.77 -21.03 1.20
N ARG A 86 -20.64 -21.48 2.46
CA ARG A 86 -21.62 -21.21 3.53
C ARG A 86 -21.81 -19.71 3.80
N TYR A 87 -20.73 -18.93 3.74
CA TYR A 87 -20.77 -17.47 3.94
C TYR A 87 -20.76 -16.67 2.64
N ALA A 88 -20.97 -17.31 1.48
CA ALA A 88 -21.01 -16.68 0.16
C ALA A 88 -19.76 -15.82 -0.19
N LEU A 89 -18.57 -16.23 0.29
CA LEU A 89 -17.31 -15.48 0.14
C LEU A 89 -16.56 -15.77 -1.17
N HIS A 90 -17.07 -16.65 -2.05
CA HIS A 90 -16.38 -17.00 -3.30
C HIS A 90 -16.19 -15.83 -4.27
N SER A 91 -17.11 -14.87 -4.31
CA SER A 91 -16.96 -13.66 -5.14
C SER A 91 -15.78 -12.82 -4.65
N LEU A 92 -15.70 -12.58 -3.35
CA LEU A 92 -14.62 -11.83 -2.70
C LEU A 92 -13.28 -12.57 -2.84
N ALA A 93 -13.26 -13.88 -2.58
CA ALA A 93 -12.06 -14.69 -2.72
C ALA A 93 -11.49 -14.65 -4.14
N ARG A 94 -12.36 -14.64 -5.18
CA ARG A 94 -11.94 -14.49 -6.58
C ARG A 94 -11.43 -13.08 -6.90
N GLN A 95 -11.98 -12.03 -6.29
CA GLN A 95 -11.51 -10.66 -6.51
C GLN A 95 -10.16 -10.39 -5.84
N ALA A 96 -9.94 -10.98 -4.66
CA ALA A 96 -8.74 -10.83 -3.86
C ALA A 96 -7.66 -11.90 -4.13
N SER A 97 -7.94 -12.90 -4.98
CA SER A 97 -6.97 -13.96 -5.28
C SER A 97 -5.73 -13.38 -5.97
N ARG A 98 -4.56 -13.94 -5.63
CA ARG A 98 -3.30 -13.61 -6.31
C ARG A 98 -3.22 -14.16 -7.73
N VAL A 99 -4.07 -15.15 -8.02
CA VAL A 99 -4.09 -15.89 -9.28
C VAL A 99 -5.50 -15.81 -9.81
N ASP A 100 -5.62 -15.29 -11.02
CA ASP A 100 -6.86 -15.22 -11.77
C ASP A 100 -7.29 -16.64 -12.20
N PRO A 101 -8.56 -16.88 -12.54
CA PRO A 101 -9.01 -18.20 -13.00
C PRO A 101 -8.25 -18.71 -14.23
N GLN A 102 -7.62 -17.83 -15.02
CA GLN A 102 -6.74 -18.19 -16.14
C GLN A 102 -5.30 -18.55 -15.73
N GLY A 103 -4.97 -18.55 -14.43
CA GLY A 103 -3.63 -18.84 -13.93
C GLY A 103 -2.66 -17.63 -13.94
N LEU A 104 -3.10 -16.46 -14.39
CA LEU A 104 -2.30 -15.24 -14.40
C LEU A 104 -2.19 -14.63 -13.00
N ARG A 105 -1.04 -14.03 -12.68
CA ARG A 105 -0.81 -13.44 -11.37
C ARG A 105 -1.26 -11.98 -11.33
N LYS A 106 -2.22 -11.67 -10.47
CA LYS A 106 -2.67 -10.30 -10.20
C LYS A 106 -1.63 -9.55 -9.35
N LYS A 107 -1.07 -8.46 -9.90
CA LYS A 107 -0.12 -7.59 -9.20
C LYS A 107 -0.90 -6.53 -8.41
N LEU A 108 -0.92 -6.64 -7.08
CA LEU A 108 -1.46 -5.59 -6.21
C LEU A 108 -0.33 -4.69 -5.71
N ARG A 109 -0.49 -3.38 -5.87
CA ARG A 109 0.43 -2.40 -5.28
C ARG A 109 0.22 -2.37 -3.76
N LYS A 110 1.30 -2.25 -2.99
CA LYS A 110 1.24 -2.17 -1.52
C LYS A 110 0.56 -0.88 -1.04
N SER A 111 0.66 0.19 -1.82
CA SER A 111 0.02 1.48 -1.58
C SER A 111 -1.32 1.57 -2.31
N TYR A 112 -2.23 2.40 -1.79
CA TYR A 112 -3.47 2.76 -2.49
C TYR A 112 -3.27 3.74 -3.66
N LYS A 113 -2.01 4.03 -4.07
CA LYS A 113 -1.68 4.85 -5.24
C LYS A 113 -2.44 4.44 -6.51
N GLY A 114 -2.80 3.16 -6.67
CA GLY A 114 -3.62 2.70 -7.80
C GLY A 114 -5.06 3.23 -7.81
N HIS A 115 -5.59 3.65 -6.65
CA HIS A 115 -6.95 4.19 -6.49
C HIS A 115 -7.02 5.72 -6.55
N ILE A 116 -5.87 6.39 -6.54
CA ILE A 116 -5.77 7.86 -6.61
C ILE A 116 -4.99 8.31 -7.84
N ALA A 117 -4.62 7.38 -8.72
CA ALA A 117 -3.85 7.67 -9.93
C ALA A 117 -4.65 8.42 -10.99
N ASP A 118 -5.98 8.39 -10.87
CA ASP A 118 -6.96 9.09 -11.69
C ASP A 118 -7.30 10.48 -11.14
N LEU A 119 -6.88 10.81 -9.91
CA LEU A 119 -7.06 12.14 -9.36
C LEU A 119 -6.03 13.11 -9.95
N PRO A 120 -6.41 14.36 -10.27
CA PRO A 120 -5.46 15.36 -10.74
C PRO A 120 -4.47 15.72 -9.63
N GLY A 121 -3.30 16.18 -10.04
CA GLY A 121 -2.26 16.69 -9.14
C GLY A 121 -1.41 15.64 -8.44
N ARG A 122 -0.43 16.13 -7.67
CA ARG A 122 0.51 15.28 -6.94
C ARG A 122 -0.05 14.95 -5.56
N ASN A 123 -0.60 13.74 -5.45
CA ASN A 123 -1.26 13.26 -4.25
C ASN A 123 -0.30 12.48 -3.35
N ASP A 124 0.35 13.18 -2.40
CA ASP A 124 1.15 12.55 -1.35
C ASP A 124 0.28 12.01 -0.22
N ILE A 125 0.62 10.81 0.27
CA ILE A 125 -0.16 10.06 1.25
C ILE A 125 0.50 10.19 2.63
N PRO A 126 0.05 11.11 3.50
CA PRO A 126 0.54 11.16 4.87
C PRO A 126 0.06 9.93 5.65
N ARG A 127 0.90 9.46 6.58
CA ARG A 127 0.52 8.43 7.56
C ARG A 127 0.02 9.13 8.82
N ASP A 128 -1.29 9.36 8.88
CA ASP A 128 -1.93 10.02 10.02
C ASP A 128 -2.84 9.06 10.81
N ALA A 129 -2.91 9.26 12.13
CA ALA A 129 -3.81 8.55 13.05
C ALA A 129 -5.12 9.31 13.30
N PHE A 130 -5.28 10.54 12.78
CA PHE A 130 -6.43 11.41 12.99
C PHE A 130 -7.79 10.69 12.88
N LEU A 131 -8.03 9.94 11.80
CA LEU A 131 -9.29 9.22 11.61
C LEU A 131 -9.55 8.16 12.68
N ARG A 132 -8.49 7.51 13.20
CA ARG A 132 -8.63 6.54 14.30
C ARG A 132 -8.98 7.23 15.60
N ASP A 133 -8.33 8.35 15.89
CA ASP A 133 -8.59 9.14 17.09
C ASP A 133 -9.99 9.76 17.06
N LEU A 134 -10.44 10.15 15.87
CA LEU A 134 -11.79 10.63 15.60
C LEU A 134 -12.83 9.54 15.87
N LEU A 135 -12.61 8.32 15.38
CA LEU A 135 -13.51 7.18 15.63
C LEU A 135 -13.51 6.75 17.10
N ALA A 136 -12.39 6.92 17.81
CA ALA A 136 -12.29 6.59 19.23
C ALA A 136 -13.04 7.60 20.12
N ARG A 137 -13.19 8.85 19.67
CA ARG A 137 -13.84 9.94 20.41
C ARG A 137 -14.68 10.81 19.46
N PRO A 138 -15.81 10.28 18.94
CA PRO A 138 -16.62 11.01 17.97
C PRO A 138 -17.17 12.33 18.54
N ASP A 139 -17.49 12.35 19.84
CA ASP A 139 -18.10 13.51 20.50
C ASP A 139 -17.08 14.62 20.81
N ALA A 140 -15.79 14.30 20.88
CA ALA A 140 -14.75 15.26 21.30
C ALA A 140 -14.36 16.25 20.18
N LEU A 141 -14.76 15.98 18.93
CA LEU A 141 -14.37 16.78 17.77
C LEU A 141 -15.54 17.50 17.08
N PHE A 142 -16.77 17.06 17.35
CA PHE A 142 -17.96 17.57 16.68
C PHE A 142 -19.05 17.92 17.69
N ASP A 143 -18.81 18.92 18.53
CA ASP A 143 -19.92 19.81 18.87
C ASP A 143 -20.44 20.32 17.54
N SER A 144 -21.70 19.99 17.19
CA SER A 144 -22.29 20.28 15.88
C SER A 144 -21.84 21.63 15.36
N VAL A 145 -20.89 21.64 14.41
CA VAL A 145 -20.26 22.88 13.98
C VAL A 145 -21.30 23.62 13.15
N SER A 146 -21.98 24.56 13.78
CA SER A 146 -22.91 25.46 13.10
C SER A 146 -22.06 26.44 12.29
N LEU A 147 -21.94 26.19 11.00
CA LEU A 147 -21.34 27.12 10.06
C LEU A 147 -22.34 28.26 9.83
N ASP A 148 -22.08 29.42 10.43
CA ASP A 148 -22.86 30.62 10.13
C ASP A 148 -22.54 31.09 8.70
N PRO A 149 -23.49 31.00 7.75
CA PRO A 149 -23.25 31.44 6.37
C PRO A 149 -22.99 32.95 6.30
N GLY A 150 -23.50 33.73 7.27
CA GLY A 150 -23.21 35.16 7.39
C GLY A 150 -21.73 35.39 7.61
N LEU A 151 -21.12 34.68 8.57
CA LEU A 151 -19.70 34.79 8.88
C LEU A 151 -18.79 34.32 7.73
N VAL A 152 -19.16 33.27 7.00
CA VAL A 152 -18.40 32.80 5.82
C VAL A 152 -18.41 33.87 4.71
N ASN A 153 -19.54 34.55 4.52
CA ASN A 153 -19.66 35.62 3.54
C ASN A 153 -18.97 36.92 4.01
N ILE A 154 -19.07 37.26 5.30
CA ILE A 154 -18.43 38.44 5.91
C ILE A 154 -16.91 38.26 5.98
N ALA A 155 -16.44 37.03 6.18
CA ALA A 155 -15.01 36.70 6.15
C ALA A 155 -14.38 36.98 4.79
N ASN A 156 -15.19 37.29 3.76
CA ASN A 156 -14.84 37.88 2.48
C ASN A 156 -13.42 37.46 2.08
N PHE A 157 -13.29 36.20 1.63
CA PHE A 157 -12.03 35.58 1.21
C PHE A 157 -11.47 36.26 -0.06
N THR A 158 -11.27 37.57 0.01
CA THR A 158 -10.66 38.43 -0.99
C THR A 158 -9.16 38.37 -0.75
N PHE A 159 -8.49 37.57 -1.56
CA PHE A 159 -7.04 37.48 -1.54
C PHE A 159 -6.43 38.65 -2.33
N ILE A 160 -5.32 39.18 -1.84
CA ILE A 160 -4.50 40.12 -2.61
C ILE A 160 -3.74 39.30 -3.65
N ALA A 161 -3.86 39.67 -4.93
CA ALA A 161 -3.13 39.01 -6.00
C ALA A 161 -1.62 39.20 -5.79
N GLY A 162 -0.88 38.10 -5.73
CA GLY A 162 0.56 38.08 -5.53
C GLY A 162 1.10 36.66 -5.39
N PRO A 163 2.42 36.47 -5.50
CA PRO A 163 3.04 35.17 -5.25
C PRO A 163 2.87 34.77 -3.79
N VAL A 164 2.59 33.49 -3.53
CA VAL A 164 2.52 32.94 -2.17
C VAL A 164 3.92 32.42 -1.80
N PRO A 165 4.65 33.05 -0.86
CA PRO A 165 6.01 32.64 -0.53
C PRO A 165 6.04 31.21 0.03
N GLY A 166 6.94 30.38 -0.49
CA GLY A 166 7.10 28.99 -0.05
C GLY A 166 6.02 28.02 -0.53
N PHE A 167 5.07 28.46 -1.36
CA PHE A 167 4.13 27.57 -2.02
C PHE A 167 4.78 26.93 -3.25
N ASP A 168 4.75 25.61 -3.31
CA ASP A 168 5.26 24.82 -4.44
C ASP A 168 4.10 24.46 -5.38
N SER A 169 4.09 25.02 -6.59
CA SER A 169 3.07 24.75 -7.60
C SER A 169 3.12 23.33 -8.13
N SER A 170 4.25 22.62 -7.99
CA SER A 170 4.37 21.23 -8.46
C SER A 170 3.41 20.27 -7.74
N LEU A 171 2.95 20.64 -6.53
CA LEU A 171 1.92 19.89 -5.80
C LEU A 171 0.58 19.84 -6.56
N LEU A 172 0.30 20.85 -7.39
CA LEU A 172 -0.91 20.87 -8.21
C LEU A 172 -0.81 19.93 -9.42
N GLY A 173 0.39 19.44 -9.75
CA GLY A 173 0.66 18.53 -10.87
C GLY A 173 0.16 19.03 -12.23
N LEU A 174 0.14 20.36 -12.42
CA LEU A 174 -0.24 20.98 -13.69
C LEU A 174 0.90 20.95 -14.72
N ASP A 175 2.15 20.87 -14.24
CA ASP A 175 3.37 20.93 -15.06
C ASP A 175 3.77 19.56 -15.67
N ASP A 176 3.14 18.46 -15.24
CA ASP A 176 3.49 17.08 -15.67
C ASP A 176 2.95 16.69 -17.07
N HIS A 177 2.26 17.60 -17.76
CA HIS A 177 1.65 17.30 -19.07
C HIS A 177 2.63 17.20 -20.23
N ASP A 178 3.90 17.59 -20.07
CA ASP A 178 4.93 17.49 -21.11
C ASP A 178 5.86 16.28 -20.97
N HIS A 179 5.58 15.38 -20.03
CA HIS A 179 6.25 14.07 -20.00
C HIS A 179 5.66 13.16 -21.08
N ASP A 180 6.14 13.38 -22.30
CA ASP A 180 5.96 12.54 -23.47
C ASP A 180 6.24 11.06 -23.08
N PRO A 181 5.23 10.17 -23.04
CA PRO A 181 5.39 8.79 -22.57
C PRO A 181 6.26 7.93 -23.50
N GLN A 182 6.88 8.55 -24.51
CA GLN A 182 7.65 7.88 -25.54
C GLN A 182 9.09 7.55 -25.14
N ASN A 183 9.64 8.11 -24.05
CA ASN A 183 11.06 7.96 -23.72
C ASN A 183 11.41 6.91 -22.64
N ASP A 184 10.44 6.27 -22.00
CA ASP A 184 10.70 5.19 -21.02
C ASP A 184 10.89 3.80 -21.67
N ARG A 185 10.86 3.72 -23.00
CA ARG A 185 11.00 2.44 -23.73
C ARG A 185 12.45 2.01 -23.98
N GLU A 186 13.45 2.86 -23.74
CA GLU A 186 14.84 2.58 -24.16
C GLU A 186 15.87 2.34 -23.04
N SER A 187 15.48 2.43 -21.76
CA SER A 187 16.43 2.27 -20.63
C SER A 187 16.46 0.86 -20.00
N SER A 188 15.75 -0.12 -20.54
CA SER A 188 15.76 -1.51 -20.02
C SER A 188 16.62 -2.51 -20.83
N ALA A 189 17.29 -2.07 -21.88
CA ALA A 189 18.33 -2.85 -22.55
C ALA A 189 19.68 -2.73 -21.81
N SER A 190 19.73 -3.19 -20.56
CA SER A 190 21.01 -3.58 -19.96
C SER A 190 21.49 -4.84 -20.69
N PRO A 191 22.65 -4.83 -21.39
CA PRO A 191 23.17 -6.02 -22.04
C PRO A 191 23.43 -7.11 -20.99
N ALA A 192 23.10 -8.33 -21.36
CA ALA A 192 23.29 -9.54 -20.57
C ALA A 192 24.68 -9.56 -19.92
N ARG A 193 24.73 -9.38 -18.59
CA ARG A 193 25.86 -9.85 -17.80
C ARG A 193 25.69 -11.34 -17.59
N ASP A 194 26.36 -12.07 -18.46
CA ASP A 194 26.77 -13.45 -18.27
C ASP A 194 27.36 -13.68 -16.87
N GLY A 195 27.00 -14.82 -16.28
CA GLY A 195 27.86 -15.54 -15.34
C GLY A 195 27.77 -15.17 -13.86
N ALA A 196 26.84 -15.78 -13.14
CA ALA A 196 27.09 -16.17 -11.74
C ALA A 196 26.46 -17.54 -11.43
N PRO A 197 27.25 -18.56 -11.05
CA PRO A 197 26.76 -19.91 -10.82
C PRO A 197 25.89 -20.00 -9.55
N ARG A 198 24.69 -20.54 -9.74
CA ARG A 198 23.76 -20.93 -8.67
C ARG A 198 24.44 -21.93 -7.73
N LYS A 199 24.67 -21.54 -6.47
CA LYS A 199 25.01 -22.48 -5.39
C LYS A 199 23.84 -23.46 -5.20
N LYS A 200 24.08 -24.73 -5.50
CA LYS A 200 23.19 -25.87 -5.23
C LYS A 200 22.80 -25.85 -3.74
N LYS A 201 21.52 -25.54 -3.46
CA LYS A 201 20.94 -25.70 -2.13
C LYS A 201 20.81 -27.21 -1.89
N LYS A 202 21.50 -27.71 -0.86
CA LYS A 202 21.42 -29.10 -0.40
C LYS A 202 19.96 -29.48 -0.15
N ALA A 203 19.54 -30.60 -0.70
CA ALA A 203 18.23 -31.21 -0.48
C ALA A 203 18.05 -31.52 1.02
N CYS A 204 16.93 -31.11 1.60
CA CYS A 204 16.45 -31.67 2.85
C CYS A 204 15.98 -33.11 2.58
N PRO A 205 16.38 -34.10 3.39
CA PRO A 205 15.82 -35.45 3.29
C PRO A 205 14.34 -35.45 3.71
N PRO A 206 13.50 -36.32 3.11
CA PRO A 206 12.10 -36.43 3.48
C PRO A 206 11.94 -36.95 4.92
N PRO A 207 10.84 -36.59 5.61
CA PRO A 207 10.55 -37.12 6.94
C PRO A 207 10.27 -38.61 6.84
N PHE A 208 10.95 -39.40 7.68
CA PHE A 208 10.66 -40.81 7.88
C PHE A 208 9.23 -40.97 8.39
N LEU A 209 8.44 -41.79 7.70
CA LEU A 209 7.21 -42.36 8.22
C LEU A 209 7.58 -43.44 9.25
N LEU A 210 7.12 -43.26 10.48
CA LEU A 210 6.98 -44.30 11.49
C LEU A 210 5.49 -44.52 11.73
#